data_AF-A0A2P2L6P5-F1
#
_entry.id   AF-A0A2P2L6P5-F1
#
_cell.length_a   1.000
_cell.length_b   1.000
_cell.length_c   1.000
_cell.angle_alpha   90.00
_cell.angle_beta   90.00
_cell.angle_gamma   90.00
#
_symmetry.space_group_name_H-M   'P 1'
#
loop_
_entity.id
_entity.type
_entity.pdbx_description
1 polymer ?
#
loop_
_entity_poly.entity_id
_entity_poly.type
_entity_poly.pdbx_seq_one_letter_code
_entity_poly.pdbx_strand_id
1 'polypeptide(L)'
;MKTIIVNRLTNAGCKVKLWIADWFAQLNNKMGGDLKKIQTVGQFMIEIWKAVGMDLGSGSVEFLWSSEEINSRASEYWPLVMDIAHKNKLPRIMRCVQIMGRPK
;
A
#
# COMPACT_ATOMS: atom_id res chain seq x y z
N MET A 1 -8.45 -9.68 11.32
CA MET A 1 -9.45 -8.71 10.77
C MET A 1 -9.30 -8.50 9.26
N LYS A 2 -8.13 -8.09 8.72
CA LYS A 2 -7.93 -7.88 7.27
C LYS A 2 -8.30 -9.10 6.40
N THR A 3 -7.84 -10.29 6.79
CA THR A 3 -8.11 -11.54 6.07
C THR A 3 -9.60 -11.86 5.90
N ILE A 4 -10.42 -11.60 6.92
CA ILE A 4 -11.87 -11.86 6.87
C ILE A 4 -12.54 -10.99 5.79
N ILE A 5 -12.14 -9.71 5.70
CA ILE A 5 -12.70 -8.79 4.71
C ILE A 5 -12.26 -9.19 3.31
N VAL A 6 -10.97 -9.49 3.14
CA VAL A 6 -10.42 -9.93 1.85
C VAL A 6 -11.13 -11.20 1.37
N ASN A 7 -11.25 -12.22 2.23
CA ASN A 7 -11.92 -13.46 1.85
C ASN A 7 -13.41 -13.25 1.52
N ARG A 8 -14.09 -12.33 2.19
CA ARG A 8 -15.48 -11.97 1.80
C ARG A 8 -15.55 -11.35 0.42
N LEU A 9 -14.61 -10.47 0.07
CA LEU A 9 -14.55 -9.84 -1.24
C LEU A 9 -14.23 -10.87 -2.33
N THR A 10 -13.25 -11.76 -2.10
CA THR A 10 -12.90 -12.79 -3.08
C THR A 10 -14.02 -13.82 -3.26
N ASN A 11 -14.69 -14.23 -2.18
CA ASN A 11 -15.86 -15.09 -2.24
C ASN A 11 -17.04 -14.44 -3.00
N ALA A 12 -17.11 -13.11 -3.02
CA ALA A 12 -18.07 -12.36 -3.83
C ALA A 12 -17.60 -12.12 -5.28
N GLY A 13 -16.49 -12.74 -5.71
CA GLY A 13 -15.96 -12.65 -7.07
C GLY A 13 -15.04 -11.45 -7.34
N CYS A 14 -14.63 -10.70 -6.32
CA CYS A 14 -13.69 -9.59 -6.49
C CYS A 14 -12.23 -10.06 -6.58
N LYS A 15 -11.47 -9.44 -7.48
CA LYS A 15 -10.00 -9.50 -7.44
C LYS A 15 -9.48 -8.42 -6.50
N VAL A 16 -8.65 -8.80 -5.53
CA VAL A 16 -8.13 -7.92 -4.48
C VAL A 16 -6.63 -7.75 -4.64
N LYS A 17 -6.18 -6.51 -4.80
CA LYS A 17 -4.75 -6.15 -4.77
C LYS A 17 -4.41 -5.58 -3.41
N LEU A 18 -3.51 -6.23 -2.68
CA LEU A 18 -2.97 -5.75 -1.41
C LEU A 18 -1.68 -4.97 -1.69
N TRP A 19 -1.78 -3.65 -1.54
CA TRP A 19 -0.70 -2.71 -1.77
C TRP A 19 0.25 -2.62 -0.56
N ILE A 20 1.45 -3.16 -0.71
CA ILE A 20 2.54 -3.08 0.26
C ILE A 20 3.26 -1.73 0.09
N ALA A 21 2.88 -0.79 0.95
CA ALA A 21 3.27 0.61 0.84
C ALA A 21 4.68 0.90 1.41
N ASP A 22 5.71 0.24 0.90
CA ASP A 22 7.09 0.32 1.37
C ASP A 22 7.71 1.73 1.24
N TRP A 23 7.59 2.39 0.08
CA TRP A 23 8.01 3.78 -0.07
C TRP A 23 7.21 4.73 0.83
N PHE A 24 5.91 4.48 1.03
CA PHE A 24 5.09 5.31 1.92
C PHE A 24 5.49 5.13 3.39
N ALA A 25 5.83 3.92 3.80
CA ALA A 25 6.37 3.65 5.13
C ALA A 25 7.72 4.34 5.32
N GLN A 26 8.58 4.35 4.29
CA GLN A 26 9.85 5.07 4.30
C GLN A 26 9.64 6.58 4.42
N LEU A 27 8.76 7.17 3.61
CA LEU A 27 8.40 8.60 3.67
C LEU A 27 7.81 8.99 5.04
N ASN A 28 7.10 8.07 5.71
CA ASN A 28 6.58 8.30 7.05
C ASN A 28 7.56 7.88 8.17
N ASN A 29 8.84 7.73 7.85
CA ASN A 29 9.94 7.41 8.77
C ASN A 29 9.71 6.15 9.64
N LYS A 30 8.96 5.17 9.12
CA LYS A 30 8.80 3.88 9.79
C LYS A 30 10.13 3.13 9.75
N MET A 31 10.44 2.40 10.83
CA MET A 31 11.73 1.71 10.97
C MET A 31 12.94 2.64 10.77
N GLY A 32 12.82 3.92 11.13
CA GLY A 32 13.88 4.92 10.92
C GLY A 32 14.15 5.26 9.45
N GLY A 33 13.20 4.98 8.55
CA GLY A 33 13.37 5.21 7.10
C GLY A 33 14.21 4.15 6.39
N ASP A 34 14.58 3.07 7.08
CA ASP A 34 15.36 1.97 6.52
C ASP A 34 14.47 1.07 5.64
N LEU A 35 14.61 1.24 4.32
CA LEU A 35 13.80 0.53 3.34
C LEU A 35 13.99 -1.00 3.42
N LYS A 36 15.20 -1.48 3.75
CA LYS A 36 15.44 -2.92 3.86
C LYS A 36 14.64 -3.52 5.01
N LYS A 37 14.65 -2.86 6.18
CA LYS A 37 13.85 -3.29 7.33
C LYS A 37 12.35 -3.24 7.03
N ILE A 38 11.90 -2.18 6.34
CA ILE A 38 10.50 -2.05 5.92
C ILE A 38 10.10 -3.22 5.02
N GLN A 39 10.93 -3.57 4.04
CA GLN A 39 10.67 -4.68 3.13
C GLN A 39 10.68 -6.03 3.84
N THR A 40 11.61 -6.26 4.78
CA THR A 40 11.59 -7.46 5.64
C THR A 40 10.26 -7.58 6.41
N VAL A 41 9.78 -6.48 6.98
CA VAL A 41 8.49 -6.47 7.70
C VAL A 41 7.31 -6.67 6.74
N GLY A 42 7.36 -6.13 5.53
CA GLY A 42 6.35 -6.35 4.50
C GLY A 42 6.25 -7.83 4.11
N GLN A 43 7.38 -8.50 3.89
CA GLN A 43 7.44 -9.95 3.63
C GLN A 43 6.87 -10.75 4.81
N PHE A 44 7.25 -10.39 6.03
CA PHE A 44 6.70 -11.01 7.24
C PHE A 44 5.17 -10.86 7.33
N MET A 45 4.62 -9.69 6.99
CA MET A 45 3.16 -9.47 6.97
C MET A 45 2.46 -10.31 5.90
N ILE A 46 3.07 -10.49 4.73
CA ILE A 46 2.56 -11.39 3.67
C ILE A 46 2.48 -12.82 4.19
N GLU A 47 3.53 -13.30 4.85
CA GLU A 47 3.54 -14.66 5.43
C GLU A 47 2.51 -14.82 6.55
N ILE A 48 2.30 -13.79 7.39
CA ILE A 48 1.20 -13.80 8.36
C ILE A 48 -0.14 -13.95 7.65
N TRP A 49 -0.43 -13.13 6.64
CA TRP A 49 -1.71 -13.17 5.93
C TRP A 49 -1.99 -14.52 5.29
N LYS A 50 -0.98 -15.16 4.72
CA LYS A 50 -1.03 -16.55 4.25
C LYS A 50 -1.40 -17.51 5.38
N ALA A 51 -0.65 -17.46 6.49
CA ALA A 51 -0.81 -18.37 7.62
C ALA A 51 -2.18 -18.25 8.30
N VAL A 52 -2.78 -17.06 8.35
CA VAL A 52 -4.11 -16.84 8.94
C VAL A 52 -5.27 -17.13 7.97
N GLY A 53 -5.00 -17.79 6.84
CA GLY A 53 -6.02 -18.31 5.92
C GLY A 53 -6.55 -17.30 4.90
N MET A 54 -5.71 -16.37 4.43
CA MET A 54 -6.07 -15.57 3.25
C MET A 54 -6.11 -16.47 2.03
N ASP A 55 -7.24 -16.47 1.31
CA ASP A 55 -7.39 -17.32 0.14
C ASP A 55 -6.57 -16.79 -1.03
N LEU A 56 -5.36 -17.32 -1.18
CA LEU A 56 -4.51 -17.09 -2.34
C LEU A 56 -4.71 -18.16 -3.43
N GLY A 57 -5.37 -19.28 -3.11
CA GLY A 57 -5.46 -20.46 -3.97
C GLY A 57 -6.33 -20.22 -5.21
N SER A 58 -7.30 -19.32 -5.12
CA SER A 58 -8.15 -18.91 -6.25
C SER A 58 -7.46 -17.94 -7.23
N GLY A 59 -6.24 -17.46 -6.92
CA GLY A 59 -5.58 -16.40 -7.70
C GLY A 59 -6.26 -15.03 -7.61
N SER A 60 -7.23 -14.88 -6.70
CA SER A 60 -8.05 -13.67 -6.54
C SER A 60 -7.35 -12.58 -5.72
N VAL A 61 -6.25 -12.88 -5.04
CA VAL A 61 -5.47 -11.94 -4.24
C VAL A 61 -4.06 -11.79 -4.78
N GLU A 62 -3.61 -10.55 -4.95
CA GLU A 62 -2.28 -10.20 -5.43
C GLU A 62 -1.59 -9.25 -4.45
N PHE A 63 -0.31 -9.47 -4.14
CA PHE A 63 0.49 -8.56 -3.34
C PHE A 63 1.36 -7.71 -4.26
N LEU A 64 1.27 -6.40 -4.13
CA LEU A 64 1.98 -5.44 -4.97
C LEU A 64 2.84 -4.54 -4.11
N TRP A 65 4.13 -4.43 -4.43
CA TRP A 65 5.04 -3.53 -3.74
C TRP A 65 5.00 -2.15 -4.37
N SER A 66 4.86 -1.11 -3.55
CA SER A 66 4.71 0.25 -4.06
C SER A 66 5.93 0.74 -4.82
N SER A 67 7.13 0.42 -4.32
CA SER A 67 8.38 0.75 -5.02
C SER A 67 8.48 0.06 -6.38
N GLU A 68 8.11 -1.22 -6.48
CA GLU A 68 8.18 -1.99 -7.74
C GLU A 68 7.17 -1.45 -8.76
N GLU A 69 5.90 -1.33 -8.36
CA GLU A 69 4.81 -0.90 -9.24
C GLU A 69 4.94 0.55 -9.71
N ILE A 70 5.45 1.44 -8.87
CA ILE A 70 5.69 2.82 -9.27
C ILE A 70 6.87 2.89 -10.23
N ASN A 71 7.96 2.15 -9.97
CA ASN A 71 9.12 2.16 -10.86
C ASN A 71 8.81 1.53 -12.23
N SER A 72 8.02 0.45 -12.28
CA SER A 72 7.67 -0.22 -13.53
C SER A 72 6.89 0.68 -14.49
N ARG A 73 6.17 1.68 -13.96
CA ARG A 73 5.36 2.65 -14.73
C ARG A 73 5.64 4.10 -14.29
N ALA A 74 6.91 4.42 -14.02
CA ALA A 74 7.30 5.71 -13.47
C ALA A 74 6.88 6.89 -14.35
N SER A 75 6.94 6.71 -15.68
CA SER A 75 6.53 7.70 -16.68
C SER A 75 5.03 8.00 -16.65
N GLU A 76 4.19 7.10 -16.14
CA GLU A 76 2.75 7.32 -15.97
C GLU A 76 2.43 7.83 -14.56
N TYR A 77 3.07 7.24 -13.54
CA TYR A 77 2.78 7.51 -12.15
C TYR A 77 3.15 8.94 -11.72
N TRP A 78 4.36 9.41 -12.06
CA TRP A 78 4.84 10.70 -11.58
C TRP A 78 4.12 11.89 -12.21
N PRO A 79 3.79 11.92 -13.51
CA PRO A 79 2.93 12.96 -14.07
C PRO A 79 1.57 13.04 -13.37
N LEU A 80 0.97 11.91 -13.00
CA LEU A 80 -0.29 11.89 -12.25
C LEU A 80 -0.13 12.50 -10.86
N VAL A 81 0.96 12.18 -10.14
CA VAL A 81 1.26 12.81 -8.83
C VAL A 81 1.41 14.32 -8.96
N MET A 82 2.13 14.79 -9.99
CA MET A 82 2.36 16.22 -10.23
C MET A 82 1.07 16.96 -10.61
N ASP A 83 0.23 16.36 -11.46
CA ASP A 83 -1.08 16.92 -11.85
C ASP A 83 -2.01 17.05 -10.63
N ILE A 84 -2.10 16.02 -9.78
CA ILE A 84 -2.88 16.06 -8.54
C ILE A 84 -2.36 17.15 -7.60
N ALA A 85 -1.04 17.26 -7.44
CA ALA A 85 -0.43 18.29 -6.60
C ALA A 85 -0.73 19.69 -7.12
N HIS A 86 -0.65 19.92 -8.44
CA HIS A 86 -0.93 21.20 -9.07
C HIS A 86 -2.41 21.62 -8.93
N LYS A 87 -3.34 20.67 -9.04
CA LYS A 87 -4.79 20.93 -8.94
C LYS A 87 -5.29 21.18 -7.51
N ASN A 88 -4.46 20.96 -6.49
CA ASN A 88 -4.87 21.07 -5.09
C ASN A 88 -4.09 22.13 -4.32
N LYS A 89 -4.82 22.95 -3.54
CA LYS A 89 -4.20 23.92 -2.63
C LYS A 89 -3.56 23.22 -1.43
N LEU A 90 -2.44 23.75 -0.94
CA LEU A 90 -1.73 23.20 0.22
C LEU A 90 -2.64 22.95 1.45
N PRO A 91 -3.54 23.87 1.87
CA PRO A 91 -4.43 23.62 3.01
C PRO A 91 -5.35 22.40 2.81
N ARG A 92 -5.71 22.07 1.57
CA ARG A 92 -6.53 20.89 1.25
C ARG A 92 -5.75 19.60 1.44
N ILE A 93 -4.47 19.59 1.06
CA ILE A 93 -3.55 18.46 1.24
C ILE A 93 -3.20 18.29 2.73
N MET A 94 -2.95 19.39 3.44
CA MET A 94 -2.65 19.36 4.88
C MET A 94 -3.77 18.72 5.72
N ARG A 95 -5.04 18.85 5.30
CA ARG A 95 -6.15 18.16 5.99
C ARG A 95 -6.07 16.62 5.91
N CYS A 96 -5.31 16.07 4.97
CA CYS A 96 -5.17 14.63 4.77
C CYS A 96 -4.02 14.01 5.59
N VAL A 97 -3.19 14.77 6.31
CA VAL A 97 -2.01 14.22 7.02
C VAL A 97 -2.35 13.16 8.09
N GLN A 98 -3.59 13.16 8.57
CA GLN A 98 -4.11 12.16 9.51
C GLN A 98 -4.06 10.73 8.95
N ILE A 99 -4.08 10.53 7.62
CA ILE A 99 -3.92 9.20 7.01
C ILE A 99 -2.55 8.56 7.33
N MET A 100 -1.56 9.40 7.64
CA MET A 100 -0.22 8.98 8.05
C MET A 100 -0.06 8.92 9.57
N GLY A 101 -1.15 9.17 10.33
CA GLY A 101 -1.13 9.25 11.79
C GLY A 101 -0.47 10.53 12.34
N ARG A 102 -0.42 11.61 11.54
CA ARG A 102 0.16 12.89 11.96
C ARG A 102 -0.93 13.86 12.41
N PRO A 103 -0.66 14.74 13.39
CA PRO A 103 -1.58 15.81 13.78
C PRO A 103 -1.76 16.80 12.62
N LYS A 104 -2.91 17.48 12.62
CA LYS A 104 -3.18 18.61 11.71
C LYS A 104 -2.36 19.82 12.08
#